data_AF-A0A7W1BEW1-F1
#
_entry.id   AF-A0A7W1BEW1-F1
#
_cell.length_a   1.000
_cell.length_b   1.000
_cell.length_c   1.000
_cell.angle_alpha   90.00
_cell.angle_beta   90.00
_cell.angle_gamma   90.00
#
_symmetry.space_group_name_H-M   'P 1'
#
loop_
_entity.id
_entity.type
_entity.pdbx_description
1 polymer ?
#
loop_
_entity_poly.entity_id
_entity_poly.type
_entity_poly.pdbx_seq_one_letter_code
_entity_poly.pdbx_strand_id
1 'polypeptide(L)'
;MVRGWVAVAAVTAPLTPCLTAPLEAQASLTIYNDGRVLVRRTLDVAVPKGTSTQRVTLGALEPASVFSLDSAVAITGLAYDGAIDEASALRRSVGRKLVFRVRLAERIDTVTALVLGVDPLRLQLPDGRVTFTAPGVPLYPP
;
A
#
# COMPACT_ATOMS: atom_id res chain seq x y z
N MET A 1 -5.79 68.45 -24.61
CA MET A 1 -6.24 67.14 -24.11
C MET A 1 -5.30 66.07 -24.66
N VAL A 2 -4.36 65.58 -23.85
CA VAL A 2 -3.29 64.66 -24.28
C VAL A 2 -3.58 63.30 -23.65
N ARG A 3 -3.77 62.27 -24.47
CA ARG A 3 -4.00 60.88 -24.03
C ARG A 3 -2.64 60.20 -23.81
N GLY A 4 -2.31 59.91 -22.55
CA GLY A 4 -1.15 59.09 -22.20
C GLY A 4 -1.54 57.61 -22.09
N TRP A 5 -0.72 56.72 -22.65
CA TRP A 5 -0.85 55.27 -22.48
C TRP A 5 0.12 54.84 -21.37
N VAL A 6 -0.37 54.09 -20.38
CA VAL A 6 0.47 53.44 -19.38
C VAL A 6 0.63 51.99 -19.79
N ALA A 7 1.84 51.61 -20.20
CA ALA A 7 2.20 50.21 -20.41
C ALA A 7 2.51 49.58 -19.05
N VAL A 8 1.64 48.70 -18.57
CA VAL A 8 1.91 47.87 -17.39
C VAL A 8 2.67 46.64 -17.86
N ALA A 9 3.95 46.55 -17.50
CA ALA A 9 4.77 45.36 -17.75
C ALA A 9 4.30 44.23 -16.82
N ALA A 10 3.62 43.23 -17.37
CA ALA A 10 3.31 42.00 -16.66
C ALA A 10 4.60 41.20 -16.48
N VAL A 11 5.15 41.21 -15.26
CA VAL A 11 6.21 40.28 -14.86
C VAL A 11 5.54 38.91 -14.66
N THR A 12 5.51 38.10 -15.71
CA THR A 12 5.22 36.66 -15.61
C THR A 12 6.38 35.98 -14.92
N ALA A 13 6.27 35.78 -13.61
CA ALA A 13 7.16 34.90 -12.86
C ALA A 13 6.87 33.43 -13.27
N PRO A 14 7.88 32.66 -13.70
CA PRO A 14 7.67 31.24 -13.97
C PRO A 14 7.41 30.51 -12.64
N LEU A 15 6.25 29.85 -12.54
CA LEU A 15 5.95 28.88 -11.51
C LEU A 15 6.87 27.66 -11.72
N THR A 16 8.00 27.62 -11.02
CA THR A 16 8.88 26.45 -10.99
C THR A 16 8.12 25.29 -10.35
N PRO A 17 7.91 24.16 -11.06
CA PRO A 17 7.35 22.97 -10.42
C PRO A 17 8.33 22.49 -9.35
N CYS A 18 7.85 22.39 -8.12
CA CYS A 18 8.59 21.80 -7.00
C CYS A 18 8.79 20.31 -7.34
N LEU A 19 9.98 19.98 -7.83
CA LEU A 19 10.43 18.61 -7.98
C LEU A 19 10.50 18.02 -6.57
N THR A 20 9.51 17.21 -6.19
CA THR A 20 9.51 16.43 -4.97
C THR A 20 10.67 15.45 -5.02
N ALA A 21 11.79 15.81 -4.39
CA ALA A 21 12.88 14.88 -4.14
C ALA A 21 12.33 13.69 -3.33
N PRO A 22 12.81 12.45 -3.59
CA PRO A 22 12.44 11.32 -2.75
C PRO A 22 12.87 11.64 -1.32
N LEU A 23 11.94 11.44 -0.38
CA LEU A 23 12.22 11.65 1.03
C LEU A 23 13.21 10.57 1.48
N GLU A 24 14.47 10.96 1.69
CA GLU A 24 15.53 10.09 2.19
C GLU A 24 15.17 9.65 3.62
N ALA A 25 14.74 8.40 3.77
CA ALA A 25 14.37 7.86 5.06
C ALA A 25 15.62 7.34 5.78
N GLN A 26 15.93 7.86 6.97
CA GLN A 26 16.99 7.26 7.78
C GLN A 26 16.51 5.89 8.28
N ALA A 27 17.17 4.82 7.83
CA ALA A 27 16.82 3.45 8.17
C ALA A 27 17.81 2.86 9.20
N SER A 28 17.28 2.20 10.23
CA SER A 28 18.03 1.42 11.21
C SER A 28 17.50 -0.01 11.22
N LEU A 29 18.41 -0.99 11.24
CA LEU A 29 18.10 -2.41 11.14
C LEU A 29 18.62 -3.15 12.37
N THR A 30 17.74 -3.90 13.03
CA THR A 30 18.10 -4.78 14.14
C THR A 30 17.75 -6.22 13.75
N ILE A 31 18.76 -7.10 13.78
CA ILE A 31 18.61 -8.53 13.51
C ILE A 31 18.69 -9.26 14.85
N TYR A 32 17.63 -10.00 15.19
CA TYR A 32 17.60 -10.84 16.38
C TYR A 32 18.22 -12.21 16.09
N ASN A 33 18.71 -12.87 17.13
CA ASN A 33 19.37 -14.18 17.02
C ASN A 33 18.44 -15.29 16.45
N ASP A 34 17.13 -15.11 16.55
CA ASP A 34 16.11 -16.01 15.98
C ASP A 34 15.78 -15.72 14.51
N GLY A 35 16.51 -14.80 13.86
CA GLY A 35 16.33 -14.44 12.46
C GLY A 35 15.26 -13.37 12.21
N ARG A 36 14.56 -12.87 13.23
CA ARG A 36 13.63 -11.74 13.06
C ARG A 36 14.40 -10.46 12.77
N VAL A 37 13.83 -9.63 11.90
CA VAL A 37 14.42 -8.35 11.49
C VAL A 37 13.45 -7.23 11.83
N LEU A 38 13.89 -6.29 12.65
CA LEU A 38 13.17 -5.04 12.88
C LEU A 38 13.83 -3.94 12.04
N VAL A 39 13.03 -3.31 11.18
CA VAL A 39 13.44 -2.15 10.39
C VAL A 39 12.73 -0.92 10.93
N ARG A 40 13.50 0.06 11.41
CA ARG A 40 12.99 1.36 11.82
C ARG A 40 13.34 2.38 10.74
N ARG A 41 12.36 3.18 10.33
CA ARG A 41 12.54 4.23 9.34
C ARG A 41 12.03 5.55 9.92
N THR A 42 12.85 6.59 9.83
CA THR A 42 12.46 7.96 10.13
C THR A 42 12.23 8.71 8.83
N LEU A 43 11.18 9.51 8.77
CA LEU A 43 10.75 10.25 7.59
C LEU A 43 10.44 11.68 8.00
N ASP A 44 11.07 12.63 7.33
CA ASP A 44 10.83 14.04 7.60
C ASP A 44 9.60 14.53 6.83
N VAL A 45 8.49 14.73 7.54
CA VAL A 45 7.24 15.21 6.96
C VAL A 45 6.94 16.58 7.53
N ALA A 46 6.86 17.60 6.68
CA ALA A 46 6.46 18.93 7.09
C ALA A 46 4.96 18.95 7.41
N VAL A 47 4.61 19.06 8.70
CA VAL A 47 3.22 19.13 9.16
C VAL A 47 2.86 20.60 9.47
N PRO A 48 1.86 21.19 8.78
CA PRO A 48 1.35 22.51 9.11
C PRO A 48 0.74 22.56 10.51
N LYS A 49 0.76 23.74 11.15
CA LYS A 49 0.07 23.95 12.43
C LYS A 49 -1.44 23.73 12.29
N GLY A 50 -2.04 23.11 13.30
CA GLY A 50 -3.47 22.80 13.33
C GLY A 50 -3.78 21.39 12.81
N THR A 51 -4.99 21.19 12.28
CA THR A 51 -5.43 19.89 11.76
C THR A 51 -5.11 19.80 10.28
N SER A 52 -4.34 18.79 9.88
CA SER A 52 -4.01 18.54 8.47
C SER A 52 -3.99 17.04 8.19
N THR A 53 -4.15 16.68 6.91
CA THR A 53 -3.96 15.31 6.42
C THR A 53 -2.74 15.28 5.52
N GLN A 54 -1.80 14.39 5.80
CA GLN A 54 -0.57 14.23 5.01
C GLN A 54 -0.58 12.86 4.34
N ARG A 55 -0.24 12.83 3.04
CA ARG A 55 -0.07 11.60 2.29
C ARG A 55 1.42 11.32 2.14
N VAL A 56 1.87 10.16 2.63
CA VAL A 56 3.27 9.77 2.65
C VAL A 56 3.44 8.41 1.96
N THR A 57 4.46 8.29 1.10
CA THR A 57 4.78 7.03 0.42
C THR A 57 5.66 6.18 1.32
N LEU A 58 5.03 5.33 2.14
CA LEU A 58 5.72 4.53 3.16
C LEU A 58 6.18 3.15 2.65
N GLY A 59 5.62 2.65 1.55
CA GLY A 59 5.85 1.28 1.07
C GLY A 59 5.21 0.24 2.00
N ALA A 60 5.77 -0.97 2.02
CA ALA A 60 5.32 -2.04 2.92
C ALA A 60 5.64 -1.67 4.38
N LEU A 61 4.60 -1.56 5.20
CA LEU A 61 4.67 -1.15 6.60
C LEU A 61 3.53 -1.79 7.38
N GLU A 62 3.78 -2.09 8.65
CA GLU A 62 2.73 -2.49 9.59
C GLU A 62 2.02 -1.22 10.12
N PRO A 63 0.71 -1.03 9.91
CA PRO A 63 0.03 0.24 10.19
C PRO A 63 0.14 0.72 11.64
N ALA A 64 0.15 -0.20 12.61
CA ALA A 64 0.22 0.14 14.04
C ALA A 64 1.64 0.53 14.49
N SER A 65 2.64 0.48 13.60
CA SER A 65 4.03 0.84 13.87
C SER A 65 4.35 2.32 13.62
N VAL A 66 3.38 3.13 13.17
CA VAL A 66 3.57 4.56 12.93
C VAL A 66 3.35 5.37 14.20
N PHE A 67 4.34 6.19 14.56
CA PHE A 67 4.26 7.12 15.68
C PHE A 67 4.97 8.42 15.34
N SER A 68 4.54 9.51 16.00
CA SER A 68 5.23 10.79 15.89
C SER A 68 6.48 10.79 16.75
N LEU A 69 7.58 11.32 16.21
CA LEU A 69 8.80 11.64 16.99
C LEU A 69 8.73 13.05 17.60
N ASP A 70 7.82 13.89 17.12
CA ASP A 70 7.59 15.24 17.63
C ASP A 70 6.41 15.23 18.62
N SER A 71 6.69 15.69 19.85
CA SER A 71 5.70 15.84 20.92
C SER A 71 4.57 16.84 20.61
N ALA A 72 4.78 17.77 19.69
CA ALA A 72 3.78 18.75 19.27
C ALA A 72 2.78 18.19 18.24
N VAL A 73 3.02 16.99 17.72
CA VAL A 73 2.20 16.35 16.68
C VAL A 73 1.48 15.13 17.25
N ALA A 74 0.15 15.17 17.21
CA ALA A 74 -0.70 14.03 17.56
C ALA A 74 -1.30 13.42 16.29
N ILE A 75 -1.13 12.11 16.10
CA ILE A 75 -1.76 11.38 15.00
C ILE A 75 -3.16 10.96 15.45
N THR A 76 -4.19 11.56 14.86
CA THR A 76 -5.60 11.28 15.20
C THR A 76 -6.21 10.14 14.40
N GLY A 77 -5.63 9.82 13.24
CA GLY A 77 -6.08 8.73 12.40
C GLY A 77 -5.05 8.42 11.32
N LEU A 78 -5.02 7.16 10.89
CA LEU A 78 -4.13 6.68 9.85
C LEU A 78 -4.92 5.81 8.88
N ALA A 79 -4.93 6.21 7.62
CA ALA A 79 -5.43 5.39 6.53
C ALA A 79 -4.21 4.80 5.80
N TYR A 80 -4.00 3.50 5.99
CA TYR A 80 -3.02 2.75 5.22
C TYR A 80 -3.78 1.93 4.20
N ASP A 81 -3.49 2.16 2.91
CA ASP A 81 -3.91 1.22 1.87
C ASP A 81 -3.00 -0.01 1.98
N GLY A 82 -3.36 -0.84 2.95
CA GLY A 82 -2.67 -2.06 3.28
C GLY A 82 -2.81 -3.06 2.16
N ALA A 83 -1.81 -3.01 1.30
CA ALA A 83 -1.38 -4.08 0.44
C ALA A 83 -2.42 -4.50 -0.62
N ILE A 84 -2.15 -4.05 -1.84
CA ILE A 84 -2.67 -4.61 -3.09
C ILE A 84 -1.83 -5.85 -3.46
N ASP A 85 -1.42 -6.64 -2.47
CA ASP A 85 -0.66 -7.86 -2.69
C ASP A 85 -1.59 -9.07 -2.65
N GLU A 86 -1.17 -10.12 -3.34
CA GLU A 86 -1.96 -11.34 -3.47
C GLU A 86 -2.29 -11.96 -2.11
N ALA A 87 -1.36 -11.92 -1.15
CA ALA A 87 -1.58 -12.50 0.17
C ALA A 87 -2.66 -11.75 0.97
N SER A 88 -2.78 -10.43 0.84
CA SER A 88 -3.85 -9.67 1.50
C SER A 88 -5.20 -9.88 0.84
N ALA A 89 -5.25 -9.98 -0.50
CA ALA A 89 -6.46 -10.36 -1.20
C ALA A 89 -6.95 -11.76 -0.80
N LEU A 90 -6.02 -12.70 -0.61
CA LEU A 90 -6.32 -14.07 -0.14
C LEU A 90 -6.82 -14.07 1.31
N ARG A 91 -6.20 -13.29 2.21
CA ARG A 91 -6.66 -13.12 3.61
C ARG A 91 -8.09 -12.59 3.68
N ARG A 92 -8.42 -11.59 2.87
CA ARG A 92 -9.79 -11.03 2.76
C ARG A 92 -10.80 -12.05 2.19
N SER A 93 -10.31 -13.07 1.51
CA SER A 93 -11.13 -14.10 0.88
C SER A 93 -11.35 -15.33 1.75
N VAL A 94 -10.81 -15.38 2.98
CA VAL A 94 -11.07 -16.48 3.92
C VAL A 94 -12.57 -16.60 4.19
N GLY A 95 -13.09 -17.83 4.09
CA GLY A 95 -14.51 -18.13 4.18
C GLY A 95 -15.30 -17.89 2.88
N ARG A 96 -14.66 -17.41 1.81
CA ARG A 96 -15.28 -17.19 0.49
C ARG A 96 -14.81 -18.21 -0.53
N LYS A 97 -15.64 -18.46 -1.55
CA LYS A 97 -15.28 -19.24 -2.72
C LYS A 97 -14.51 -18.36 -3.70
N LEU A 98 -13.28 -18.73 -4.02
CA LEU A 98 -12.47 -18.10 -5.06
C LEU A 98 -12.46 -18.96 -6.33
N VAL A 99 -12.40 -18.29 -7.48
CA VAL A 99 -12.24 -18.94 -8.78
C VAL A 99 -10.76 -18.94 -9.12
N PHE A 100 -10.24 -20.09 -9.50
CA PHE A 100 -8.86 -20.29 -9.90
C PHE A 100 -8.81 -20.62 -11.38
N ARG A 101 -8.02 -19.87 -12.15
CA ARG A 101 -7.79 -20.13 -13.56
C ARG A 101 -6.67 -21.16 -13.71
N VAL A 102 -7.00 -22.30 -14.30
CA VAL A 102 -6.06 -23.40 -14.56
C VAL A 102 -5.79 -23.45 -16.06
N ARG A 103 -4.52 -23.47 -16.46
CA ARG A 103 -4.14 -23.65 -17.87
C ARG A 103 -3.77 -25.11 -18.08
N LEU A 104 -4.52 -25.81 -18.91
CA LEU A 104 -4.29 -27.21 -19.24
C LEU A 104 -3.97 -27.30 -20.74
N ALA A 105 -2.69 -27.43 -21.10
CA ALA A 105 -2.13 -27.53 -22.46
C ALA A 105 -2.78 -26.60 -23.52
N GLU A 106 -3.97 -26.93 -24.02
CA GLU A 106 -4.71 -26.24 -25.08
C GLU A 106 -5.98 -25.50 -24.60
N ARG A 107 -6.33 -25.59 -23.31
CA ARG A 107 -7.57 -25.01 -22.75
C ARG A 107 -7.32 -24.24 -21.46
N ILE A 108 -8.09 -23.16 -21.28
CA ILE A 108 -8.23 -22.45 -20.01
C ILE A 108 -9.48 -22.98 -19.33
N ASP A 109 -9.33 -23.49 -18.11
CA ASP A 109 -10.41 -23.95 -17.27
C ASP A 109 -10.46 -23.14 -15.96
N THR A 110 -11.58 -23.22 -15.24
CA THR A 110 -11.79 -22.54 -13.97
C THR A 110 -12.24 -23.49 -12.89
N VAL A 111 -11.51 -23.53 -11.77
CA VAL A 111 -11.85 -24.33 -10.59
C VAL A 111 -12.26 -23.41 -9.48
N THR A 112 -13.41 -23.67 -8.85
CA THR A 112 -13.85 -22.90 -7.68
C THR A 112 -13.44 -23.62 -6.41
N ALA A 113 -12.75 -22.95 -5.48
CA ALA A 113 -12.38 -23.51 -4.18
C ALA A 113 -12.70 -22.55 -3.03
N LEU A 114 -13.12 -23.09 -1.89
CA LEU A 114 -13.39 -22.34 -0.66
C LEU A 114 -12.08 -22.10 0.10
N VAL A 115 -11.80 -20.85 0.45
CA VAL A 115 -10.59 -20.51 1.22
C VAL A 115 -10.84 -20.79 2.70
N LEU A 116 -10.13 -21.76 3.28
CA LEU A 116 -10.21 -22.13 4.70
C LEU A 116 -9.15 -21.43 5.55
N GLY A 117 -8.01 -21.05 4.97
CA GLY A 117 -6.92 -20.38 5.66
C GLY A 117 -5.80 -20.01 4.70
N VAL A 118 -4.92 -19.10 5.13
CA VAL A 118 -3.84 -18.53 4.29
C VAL A 118 -2.45 -18.75 4.84
N ASP A 119 -2.31 -19.14 6.11
CA ASP A 119 -1.03 -19.46 6.74
C ASP A 119 -1.22 -20.61 7.75
N PRO A 120 -1.01 -21.88 7.34
CA PRO A 120 -0.73 -22.30 5.96
C PRO A 120 -1.95 -22.16 5.04
N LEU A 121 -1.71 -22.02 3.73
CA LEU A 121 -2.79 -21.99 2.73
C LEU A 121 -3.60 -23.29 2.82
N ARG A 122 -4.92 -23.16 2.94
CA ARG A 122 -5.87 -24.28 2.96
C ARG A 122 -7.05 -23.93 2.09
N LEU A 123 -7.25 -24.71 1.03
CA LEU A 123 -8.35 -24.54 0.09
C LEU A 123 -9.17 -25.83 0.06
N GLN A 124 -10.49 -25.71 0.17
CA GLN A 124 -11.40 -26.82 -0.06
C GLN A 124 -11.86 -26.80 -1.52
N LEU A 125 -11.50 -27.85 -2.25
CA LEU A 125 -11.89 -28.11 -3.63
C LEU A 125 -13.40 -28.45 -3.72
N PRO A 126 -14.00 -28.39 -4.92
CA PRO A 126 -15.44 -28.66 -5.08
C PRO A 126 -15.80 -30.13 -4.81
N ASP A 127 -14.82 -31.03 -4.83
CA ASP A 127 -14.96 -32.43 -4.44
C ASP A 127 -14.86 -32.65 -2.91
N GLY A 128 -14.74 -31.58 -2.14
CA GLY A 128 -14.65 -31.59 -0.67
C GLY A 128 -13.24 -31.83 -0.12
N ARG A 129 -12.24 -32.10 -0.97
CA ARG A 129 -10.85 -32.33 -0.53
C ARG A 129 -10.18 -31.02 -0.15
N VAL A 130 -9.21 -31.10 0.76
CA VAL A 130 -8.39 -29.95 1.15
C VAL A 130 -7.03 -30.03 0.47
N THR A 131 -6.65 -28.97 -0.22
CA THR A 131 -5.30 -28.78 -0.78
C THR A 131 -4.59 -27.65 -0.05
N PHE A 132 -3.27 -27.79 0.10
CA PHE A 132 -2.39 -26.75 0.64
C PHE A 132 -1.71 -25.93 -0.47
N THR A 133 -1.88 -26.35 -1.72
CA THR A 133 -1.32 -25.69 -2.91
C THR A 133 -2.45 -25.14 -3.76
N ALA A 134 -2.28 -23.94 -4.31
CA ALA A 134 -3.24 -23.35 -5.22
C ALA A 134 -3.34 -24.18 -6.52
N PRO A 135 -4.56 -24.53 -6.98
CA PRO A 135 -4.75 -25.33 -8.20
C PRO A 135 -4.44 -24.54 -9.49
N GLY A 136 -4.37 -23.21 -9.40
CA GLY A 136 -4.10 -22.30 -10.52
C GLY A 136 -3.96 -20.86 -10.03
N VAL A 137 -4.13 -19.90 -10.93
CA VAL A 137 -4.05 -18.47 -10.61
C VAL A 137 -5.37 -17.99 -10.00
N PRO A 138 -5.40 -17.44 -8.78
CA PRO A 138 -6.63 -16.95 -8.17
C PRO A 138 -7.16 -15.71 -8.90
N LEU A 139 -8.48 -15.65 -9.06
CA LEU A 139 -9.22 -14.50 -9.53
C LEU A 139 -9.97 -13.90 -8.34
N TYR A 140 -9.56 -12.70 -7.94
CA TYR A 140 -10.16 -12.00 -6.82
C TYR A 140 -11.42 -11.24 -7.28
N PRO A 141 -12.50 -11.25 -6.47
CA PRO A 141 -13.64 -10.39 -6.74
C PRO A 141 -13.23 -8.90 -6.63
N PRO A 142 -13.91 -8.01 -7.38
CA PRO A 142 -13.69 -6.56 -7.29
C PRO A 142 -14.02 -6.01 -5.90
#